data_AF-A0A971CQ24-F1
#
_entry.id   AF-A0A971CQ24-F1
#
_cell.length_a   1.000
_cell.length_b   1.000
_cell.length_c   1.000
_cell.angle_alpha   90.00
_cell.angle_beta   90.00
_cell.angle_gamma   90.00
#
_symmetry.space_group_name_H-M   'P 1'
#
loop_
_entity.id
_entity.type
_entity.pdbx_description
1 polymer ?
#
loop_
_entity_poly.entity_id
_entity_poly.type
_entity_poly.pdbx_seq_one_letter_code
_entity_poly.pdbx_strand_id
1 'polypeptide(L)'
;MNTDTARYWRAKLNALLHDTPDKATDIRSHEERAAQIKAIFQFDLAEHFDKSSDWRASAADRLPFPDPATSKLIQPLEEIPQFPHPLGGAALPNVPFKTASEALEVSQKSHPFLLNNEDARAAFLCIWRFWRNWACSVDPRFTRLPADTRIPDHTIWNHLNVTTAFQGALPAKENQSDPAHAPRLLLFSIGPVQDFIAAARSTRDLWSGSYLL
;
A
#
# COMPACT_ATOMS: atom_id res chain seq x y z
N MET A 1 15.64 -9.84 -16.95
CA MET A 1 14.29 -10.38 -16.60
C MET A 1 13.56 -10.68 -17.90
N ASN A 2 12.66 -11.68 -17.96
CA ASN A 2 11.73 -11.80 -19.10
C ASN A 2 10.86 -10.52 -19.13
N THR A 3 10.51 -10.02 -20.33
CA THR A 3 9.72 -8.80 -20.52
C THR A 3 8.38 -8.86 -19.80
N ASP A 4 7.73 -10.02 -19.78
CA ASP A 4 6.49 -10.25 -19.02
C ASP A 4 6.66 -10.09 -17.51
N THR A 5 7.78 -10.56 -16.97
CA THR A 5 8.09 -10.40 -15.55
C THR A 5 8.38 -8.94 -15.21
N ALA A 6 9.09 -8.21 -16.08
CA ALA A 6 9.33 -6.78 -15.88
C ALA A 6 8.02 -5.99 -15.92
N ARG A 7 7.15 -6.26 -16.91
CA ARG A 7 5.81 -5.67 -17.04
C ARG A 7 4.95 -5.92 -15.81
N TYR A 8 4.98 -7.14 -15.26
CA TYR A 8 4.30 -7.48 -14.01
C TYR A 8 4.70 -6.56 -12.84
N TRP A 9 6.01 -6.41 -12.59
CA TRP A 9 6.49 -5.57 -11.49
C TRP A 9 6.24 -4.09 -11.72
N ARG A 10 6.32 -3.63 -12.98
CA ARG A 10 6.02 -2.24 -13.32
C ARG A 10 4.53 -1.91 -13.23
N ALA A 11 3.63 -2.83 -13.59
CA ALA A 11 2.19 -2.67 -13.32
C ALA A 11 1.90 -2.57 -11.82
N LYS A 12 2.55 -3.41 -10.99
CA LYS A 12 2.44 -3.32 -9.52
C LYS A 12 2.97 -2.01 -8.96
N LEU A 13 4.07 -1.49 -9.52
CA LEU A 13 4.60 -0.18 -9.14
C LEU A 13 3.65 0.95 -9.55
N ASN A 14 3.09 0.92 -10.76
CA ASN A 14 2.09 1.88 -11.22
C ASN A 14 0.85 1.88 -10.30
N ALA A 15 0.42 0.71 -9.85
CA ALA A 15 -0.64 0.55 -8.85
C ALA A 15 -0.24 1.09 -7.47
N LEU A 16 0.99 0.84 -7.01
CA LEU A 16 1.47 1.37 -5.73
C LEU A 16 1.50 2.91 -5.72
N LEU A 17 1.79 3.53 -6.87
CA LEU A 17 1.88 4.98 -7.04
C LEU A 17 0.54 5.63 -7.43
N HIS A 18 -0.58 4.91 -7.44
CA HIS A 18 -1.87 5.48 -7.88
C HIS A 18 -2.40 6.56 -6.94
N ASP A 19 -2.06 6.46 -5.66
CA ASP A 19 -2.26 7.48 -4.63
C ASP A 19 -0.92 7.85 -4.02
N THR A 20 -0.85 9.04 -3.42
CA THR A 20 0.30 9.47 -2.63
C THR A 20 0.02 9.37 -1.13
N PRO A 21 1.06 9.21 -0.30
CA PRO A 21 0.92 9.15 1.16
C PRO A 21 0.21 10.36 1.79
N ASP A 22 0.24 11.51 1.14
CA ASP A 22 -0.41 12.76 1.57
C ASP A 22 -1.88 12.89 1.12
N LYS A 23 -2.45 11.90 0.42
CA LYS A 23 -3.82 11.92 -0.13
C LYS A 23 -4.88 12.48 0.82
N ALA A 24 -4.86 12.06 2.07
CA ALA A 24 -5.85 12.47 3.07
C ALA A 24 -5.85 13.99 3.33
N THR A 25 -4.74 14.69 3.04
CA THR A 25 -4.62 16.14 3.21
C THR A 25 -5.27 16.93 2.07
N ASP A 26 -5.45 16.31 0.90
CA ASP A 26 -6.15 16.91 -0.24
C ASP A 26 -6.67 15.84 -1.18
N ILE A 27 -7.92 15.43 -0.93
CA ILE A 27 -8.61 14.41 -1.71
C ILE A 27 -8.95 14.92 -3.12
N ARG A 28 -8.96 16.23 -3.40
CA ARG A 28 -9.38 16.73 -4.72
C ARG A 28 -8.25 16.66 -5.75
N SER A 29 -7.03 16.98 -5.33
CA SER A 29 -5.86 17.02 -6.23
C SER A 29 -4.99 15.76 -6.19
N HIS A 30 -5.35 14.74 -5.41
CA HIS A 30 -4.49 13.58 -5.18
C HIS A 30 -4.08 12.82 -6.45
N GLU A 31 -4.97 12.73 -7.45
CA GLU A 31 -4.65 12.07 -8.72
C GLU A 31 -3.58 12.85 -9.52
N GLU A 32 -3.62 14.18 -9.49
CA GLU A 32 -2.62 15.04 -10.11
C GLU A 32 -1.26 14.89 -9.41
N ARG A 33 -1.26 14.84 -8.07
CA ARG A 33 -0.06 14.62 -7.25
C ARG A 33 0.56 13.25 -7.52
N ALA A 34 -0.28 12.21 -7.64
CA ALA A 34 0.15 10.87 -8.00
C ALA A 34 0.77 10.84 -9.42
N ALA A 35 0.15 11.54 -10.38
CA ALA A 35 0.68 11.65 -11.74
C ALA A 35 2.08 12.30 -11.79
N GLN A 36 2.35 13.30 -10.94
CA GLN A 36 3.68 13.93 -10.84
C GLN A 36 4.76 12.92 -10.43
N ILE A 37 4.49 12.07 -9.44
CA ILE A 37 5.43 11.02 -9.02
C ILE A 37 5.56 9.95 -10.11
N LYS A 38 4.45 9.53 -10.72
CA LYS A 38 4.46 8.53 -11.80
C LYS A 38 5.29 8.97 -13.01
N ALA A 39 5.30 10.27 -13.33
CA ALA A 39 6.08 10.80 -14.44
C ALA A 39 7.59 10.51 -14.32
N ILE A 40 8.12 10.42 -13.09
CA ILE A 40 9.53 10.09 -12.82
C ILE A 40 9.87 8.68 -13.33
N PHE A 41 8.91 7.75 -13.27
CA PHE A 41 9.11 6.35 -13.63
C PHE A 41 8.82 6.04 -15.11
N GLN A 42 8.29 7.01 -15.87
CA GLN A 42 8.05 6.91 -17.31
C GLN A 42 7.31 5.61 -17.70
N PHE A 43 6.09 5.42 -17.19
CA PHE A 43 5.28 4.24 -17.52
C PHE A 43 4.85 4.19 -18.98
N ASP A 44 4.95 3.00 -19.57
CA ASP A 44 4.37 2.73 -20.87
C ASP A 44 2.91 2.27 -20.76
N LEU A 45 2.22 2.14 -21.90
CA LEU A 45 0.82 1.68 -21.92
C LEU A 45 0.66 0.20 -21.57
N ALA A 46 1.70 -0.61 -21.74
CA ALA A 46 1.68 -2.05 -21.45
C ALA A 46 1.78 -2.32 -19.93
N GLU A 47 2.34 -1.38 -19.16
CA GLU A 47 2.48 -1.37 -17.70
C GLU A 47 1.22 -0.84 -17.01
N HIS A 48 0.08 -1.32 -17.48
CA HIS A 48 -1.23 -0.84 -17.10
C HIS A 48 -1.55 -1.09 -15.63
N PHE A 49 -1.96 -0.03 -14.94
CA PHE A 49 -2.67 -0.12 -13.67
C PHE A 49 -4.16 -0.29 -13.93
N ASP A 50 -4.69 -1.44 -13.53
CA ASP A 50 -6.11 -1.77 -13.63
C ASP A 50 -6.86 -1.17 -12.43
N LYS A 51 -7.71 -0.17 -12.68
CA LYS A 51 -8.47 0.55 -11.65
C LYS A 51 -9.40 -0.38 -10.85
N SER A 52 -9.76 -1.55 -11.37
CA SER A 52 -10.52 -2.54 -10.61
C SER A 52 -9.76 -3.09 -9.41
N SER A 53 -8.42 -3.04 -9.40
CA SER A 53 -7.62 -3.41 -8.24
C SER A 53 -7.83 -2.46 -7.05
N ASP A 54 -7.93 -1.15 -7.30
CA ASP A 54 -8.28 -0.13 -6.30
C ASP A 54 -9.72 -0.32 -5.82
N TRP A 55 -10.68 -0.59 -6.71
CA TRP A 55 -12.06 -0.88 -6.29
C TRP A 55 -12.16 -2.13 -5.41
N ARG A 56 -11.43 -3.20 -5.75
CA ARG A 56 -11.38 -4.43 -4.94
C ARG A 56 -10.71 -4.20 -3.59
N ALA A 57 -9.63 -3.41 -3.55
CA ALA A 57 -8.97 -3.00 -2.31
C ALA A 57 -9.90 -2.15 -1.44
N SER A 58 -10.50 -1.12 -2.01
CA SER A 58 -11.48 -0.27 -1.32
C SER A 58 -12.68 -1.06 -0.79
N ALA A 59 -13.17 -2.07 -1.52
CA ALA A 59 -14.23 -2.96 -1.06
C ALA A 59 -13.80 -3.92 0.06
N ALA A 60 -12.50 -4.24 0.16
CA ALA A 60 -11.94 -5.03 1.26
C ALA A 60 -11.63 -4.17 2.49
N ASP A 61 -11.25 -2.91 2.28
CA ASP A 61 -10.82 -1.97 3.32
C ASP A 61 -12.00 -1.24 3.99
N ARG A 62 -13.15 -1.11 3.32
CA ARG A 62 -14.21 -0.16 3.71
C ARG A 62 -15.60 -0.79 3.70
N LEU A 63 -16.49 -0.21 4.50
CA LEU A 63 -17.92 -0.45 4.39
C LEU A 63 -18.49 0.20 3.12
N PRO A 64 -19.54 -0.36 2.51
CA PRO A 64 -20.22 0.26 1.39
C PRO A 64 -20.85 1.58 1.83
N PHE A 65 -20.30 2.69 1.35
CA PHE A 65 -20.88 4.02 1.50
C PHE A 65 -21.67 4.43 0.27
N PRO A 66 -22.69 5.29 0.43
CA PRO A 66 -23.32 5.89 -0.74
C PRO A 66 -22.34 6.83 -1.45
N ASP A 67 -22.57 7.05 -2.74
CA ASP A 67 -21.72 7.89 -3.58
C ASP A 67 -21.53 9.28 -2.92
N PRO A 68 -20.30 9.72 -2.64
CA PRO A 68 -20.02 11.03 -2.04
C PRO A 68 -20.63 12.20 -2.83
N ALA A 69 -20.72 12.09 -4.15
CA ALA A 69 -21.31 13.11 -5.02
C ALA A 69 -22.81 13.31 -4.75
N THR A 70 -23.49 12.27 -4.25
CA THR A 70 -24.93 12.32 -3.93
C THR A 70 -25.19 12.47 -2.44
N SER A 71 -24.44 11.77 -1.59
CA SER A 71 -24.66 11.70 -0.15
C SER A 71 -24.09 12.87 0.64
N LYS A 72 -23.09 13.59 0.08
CA LYS A 72 -22.31 14.60 0.79
C LYS A 72 -21.63 14.08 2.06
N LEU A 73 -21.50 12.76 2.23
CA LEU A 73 -20.81 12.15 3.36
C LEU A 73 -19.30 12.35 3.19
N ILE A 74 -18.80 13.44 3.79
CA ILE A 74 -17.41 13.87 3.72
C ILE A 74 -16.94 14.06 5.17
N GLN A 75 -15.74 13.55 5.47
CA GLN A 75 -15.07 13.79 6.74
C GLN A 75 -13.73 14.49 6.44
N PRO A 76 -13.59 15.79 6.73
CA PRO A 76 -12.31 16.48 6.63
C PRO A 76 -11.29 15.89 7.59
N LEU A 77 -10.02 15.81 7.17
CA LEU A 77 -8.95 15.23 7.99
C LEU A 77 -8.74 16.04 9.27
N GLU A 78 -8.87 17.36 9.21
CA GLU A 78 -8.68 18.30 10.32
C GLU A 78 -9.75 18.15 11.42
N GLU A 79 -10.93 17.66 11.04
CA GLU A 79 -12.06 17.45 11.95
C GLU A 79 -11.99 16.08 12.65
N ILE A 80 -11.06 15.19 12.25
CA ILE A 80 -10.84 13.91 12.91
C ILE A 80 -10.01 14.18 14.19
N PRO A 81 -10.52 13.90 15.39
CA PRO A 81 -9.78 14.18 16.63
C PRO A 81 -8.65 13.16 16.87
N GLN A 82 -8.88 11.90 16.50
CA GLN A 82 -7.98 10.79 16.79
C GLN A 82 -8.16 9.63 15.81
N PHE A 83 -7.12 8.83 15.66
CA PHE A 83 -7.09 7.60 14.88
C PHE A 83 -7.23 6.40 15.83
N PRO A 84 -8.37 5.69 15.82
CA PRO A 84 -8.59 4.54 16.70
C PRO A 84 -7.69 3.37 16.32
N HIS A 85 -7.22 2.61 17.31
CA HIS A 85 -6.54 1.34 17.08
C HIS A 85 -7.56 0.28 16.64
N PRO A 86 -7.34 -0.46 15.53
CA PRO A 86 -8.37 -1.32 14.95
C PRO A 86 -8.80 -2.51 15.85
N LEU A 87 -7.92 -2.95 16.76
CA LEU A 87 -8.16 -4.11 17.62
C LEU A 87 -8.29 -3.78 19.12
N GLY A 88 -8.31 -2.49 19.51
CA GLY A 88 -8.29 -2.12 20.92
C GLY A 88 -8.84 -0.72 21.19
N GLY A 89 -8.95 -0.34 22.47
CA GLY A 89 -9.50 0.95 22.88
C GLY A 89 -8.53 2.13 22.81
N ALA A 90 -7.29 1.92 22.37
CA ALA A 90 -6.29 2.98 22.23
C ALA A 90 -6.57 3.84 21.00
N ALA A 91 -6.11 5.09 21.02
CA ALA A 91 -6.18 5.98 19.87
C ALA A 91 -4.96 6.89 19.80
N LEU A 92 -4.57 7.29 18.60
CA LEU A 92 -3.51 8.27 18.36
C LEU A 92 -4.11 9.64 18.08
N PRO A 93 -3.63 10.72 18.72
CA PRO A 93 -4.16 12.06 18.46
C PRO A 93 -3.87 12.49 17.02
N ASN A 94 -4.80 13.19 16.41
CA ASN A 94 -4.58 13.81 15.13
C ASN A 94 -3.87 15.16 15.29
N VAL A 95 -2.59 15.18 14.92
CA VAL A 95 -1.85 16.42 14.69
C VAL A 95 -1.85 16.71 13.19
N PRO A 96 -2.63 17.69 12.71
CA PRO A 96 -2.77 17.99 11.29
C PRO A 96 -1.51 18.66 10.72
N PHE A 97 -1.44 18.70 9.39
CA PHE A 97 -0.48 19.56 8.67
C PHE A 97 -0.97 21.02 8.68
N LYS A 98 -0.05 21.98 8.57
CA LYS A 98 -0.44 23.39 8.43
C LYS A 98 -1.11 23.62 7.08
N THR A 99 -0.60 22.95 6.04
CA THR A 99 -1.14 23.00 4.68
C THR A 99 -0.95 21.65 4.00
N ALA A 100 -1.78 21.35 3.00
CA ALA A 100 -1.59 20.16 2.18
C ALA A 100 -0.27 20.18 1.38
N SER A 101 0.27 21.37 1.07
CA SER A 101 1.55 21.54 0.41
C SER A 101 2.74 21.09 1.27
N GLU A 102 2.67 21.28 2.60
CA GLU A 102 3.68 20.78 3.53
C GLU A 102 3.78 19.25 3.46
N ALA A 103 2.62 18.57 3.46
CA ALA A 103 2.58 17.12 3.33
C ALA A 103 3.06 16.64 1.95
N LEU A 104 2.66 17.34 0.88
CA LEU A 104 3.09 17.02 -0.49
C LEU A 104 4.62 17.07 -0.63
N GLU A 105 5.26 18.10 -0.08
CA GLU A 105 6.72 18.24 -0.15
C GLU A 105 7.45 17.05 0.50
N VAL A 106 7.00 16.62 1.68
CA VAL A 106 7.57 15.45 2.36
C VAL A 106 7.33 14.18 1.55
N SER A 107 6.09 13.96 1.09
CA SER A 107 5.67 12.81 0.30
C SER A 107 6.51 12.64 -0.98
N GLN A 108 6.75 13.75 -1.71
CA GLN A 108 7.57 13.77 -2.92
C GLN A 108 9.06 13.61 -2.65
N LYS A 109 9.60 14.18 -1.57
CA LYS A 109 11.04 14.06 -1.28
C LYS A 109 11.43 12.73 -0.65
N SER A 110 10.48 12.04 -0.02
CA SER A 110 10.76 10.81 0.74
C SER A 110 10.63 9.52 -0.06
N HIS A 111 10.21 9.56 -1.33
CA HIS A 111 10.10 8.34 -2.13
C HIS A 111 11.50 7.78 -2.44
N PRO A 112 11.74 6.49 -2.22
CA PRO A 112 13.02 5.89 -2.58
C PRO A 112 13.11 5.68 -4.08
N PHE A 113 14.34 5.61 -4.59
CA PHE A 113 14.63 5.25 -5.97
C PHE A 113 15.92 4.44 -6.03
N LEU A 114 16.08 3.67 -7.11
CA LEU A 114 17.32 2.96 -7.38
C LEU A 114 18.21 3.82 -8.27
N LEU A 115 19.47 3.99 -7.88
CA LEU A 115 20.41 4.87 -8.59
C LEU A 115 20.78 4.36 -9.99
N ASN A 116 20.88 3.04 -10.19
CA ASN A 116 21.48 2.44 -11.40
C ASN A 116 20.84 1.11 -11.85
N ASN A 117 19.56 0.85 -11.52
CA ASN A 117 18.98 -0.47 -11.78
C ASN A 117 17.66 -0.38 -12.56
N GLU A 118 17.66 -0.96 -13.76
CA GLU A 118 16.47 -1.18 -14.60
C GLU A 118 15.61 -2.37 -14.12
N ASP A 119 16.00 -3.05 -13.04
CA ASP A 119 15.22 -4.13 -12.45
C ASP A 119 13.92 -3.61 -11.82
N ALA A 120 12.84 -3.78 -12.57
CA ALA A 120 11.47 -3.47 -12.17
C ALA A 120 11.08 -4.09 -10.81
N ARG A 121 11.54 -5.31 -10.51
CA ARG A 121 11.25 -5.97 -9.23
C ARG A 121 11.93 -5.26 -8.08
N ALA A 122 13.22 -4.97 -8.24
CA ALA A 122 13.97 -4.26 -7.22
C ALA A 122 13.39 -2.86 -6.98
N ALA A 123 13.00 -2.15 -8.06
CA ALA A 123 12.40 -0.83 -7.96
C ALA A 123 11.08 -0.86 -7.17
N PHE A 124 10.18 -1.79 -7.52
CA PHE A 124 8.93 -2.01 -6.79
C PHE A 124 9.19 -2.34 -5.31
N LEU A 125 10.05 -3.32 -5.02
CA LEU A 125 10.33 -3.75 -3.64
C LEU A 125 10.97 -2.64 -2.82
N CYS A 126 11.83 -1.83 -3.41
CA CYS A 126 12.45 -0.69 -2.75
C CYS A 126 11.39 0.32 -2.29
N ILE A 127 10.49 0.73 -3.19
CA ILE A 127 9.43 1.69 -2.88
C ILE A 127 8.44 1.12 -1.88
N TRP A 128 7.94 -0.09 -2.14
CA TRP A 128 7.02 -0.79 -1.25
C TRP A 128 7.57 -0.95 0.18
N ARG A 129 8.86 -1.29 0.33
CA ARG A 129 9.46 -1.58 1.63
C ARG A 129 9.90 -0.34 2.41
N PHE A 130 10.39 0.69 1.72
CA PHE A 130 11.11 1.80 2.36
C PHE A 130 10.36 3.13 2.39
N TRP A 131 9.44 3.39 1.45
CA TRP A 131 8.81 4.71 1.34
C TRP A 131 8.11 5.15 2.63
N ARG A 132 7.33 4.24 3.25
CA ARG A 132 6.71 4.51 4.55
C ARG A 132 7.75 4.92 5.60
N ASN A 133 8.82 4.15 5.75
CA ASN A 133 9.82 4.40 6.78
C ASN A 133 10.53 5.73 6.56
N TRP A 134 10.84 6.07 5.31
CA TRP A 134 11.53 7.32 4.97
C TRP A 134 10.60 8.53 5.16
N ALA A 135 9.35 8.46 4.69
CA ALA A 135 8.35 9.48 4.95
C ALA A 135 8.17 9.72 6.46
N CYS A 136 8.06 8.64 7.24
CA CYS A 136 7.89 8.73 8.69
C CYS A 136 9.14 9.23 9.43
N SER A 137 10.33 9.02 8.87
CA SER A 137 11.58 9.53 9.45
C SER A 137 11.74 11.04 9.26
N VAL A 138 11.16 11.60 8.20
CA VAL A 138 11.09 13.05 7.96
C VAL A 138 9.95 13.64 8.76
N ASP A 139 8.78 12.99 8.75
CA ASP A 139 7.60 13.44 9.47
C ASP A 139 6.76 12.26 10.00
N PRO A 140 6.70 12.07 11.34
CA PRO A 140 5.96 10.97 11.95
C PRO A 140 4.45 10.96 11.64
N ARG A 141 3.84 12.06 11.17
CA ARG A 141 2.41 12.12 10.81
C ARG A 141 2.05 11.11 9.71
N PHE A 142 2.98 10.80 8.80
CA PHE A 142 2.78 9.79 7.75
C PHE A 142 2.55 8.37 8.28
N THR A 143 2.85 8.10 9.55
CA THR A 143 2.57 6.78 10.15
C THR A 143 1.08 6.47 10.25
N ARG A 144 0.22 7.49 10.29
CA ARG A 144 -1.19 7.41 10.70
C ARG A 144 -2.18 8.05 9.72
N LEU A 145 -1.71 8.62 8.60
CA LEU A 145 -2.62 9.17 7.60
C LEU A 145 -3.56 8.07 7.07
N PRO A 146 -4.89 8.28 7.14
CA PRO A 146 -5.86 7.26 6.78
C PRO A 146 -5.96 7.14 5.26
N ALA A 147 -6.34 5.97 4.75
CA ALA A 147 -6.66 5.85 3.32
C ALA A 147 -8.03 6.48 3.00
N ASP A 148 -8.96 6.42 3.95
CA ASP A 148 -10.28 7.04 3.89
C ASP A 148 -10.54 7.81 5.19
N THR A 149 -10.77 9.11 5.07
CA THR A 149 -11.00 9.97 6.23
C THR A 149 -12.32 9.66 6.96
N ARG A 150 -13.28 8.98 6.30
CA ARG A 150 -14.58 8.62 6.89
C ARG A 150 -14.48 7.39 7.80
N ILE A 151 -13.54 6.49 7.53
CA ILE A 151 -13.21 5.33 8.38
C ILE A 151 -11.69 5.32 8.59
N PRO A 152 -11.17 6.11 9.55
CA PRO A 152 -9.74 6.27 9.74
C PRO A 152 -9.11 5.15 10.58
N ASP A 153 -9.43 3.88 10.27
CA ASP A 153 -8.98 2.68 10.98
C ASP A 153 -7.79 1.95 10.31
N HIS A 154 -7.50 2.26 9.05
CA HIS A 154 -6.35 1.77 8.29
C HIS A 154 -5.63 2.92 7.59
N THR A 155 -4.32 2.76 7.44
CA THR A 155 -3.47 3.80 6.84
C THR A 155 -3.52 3.73 5.33
N ILE A 156 -3.18 4.85 4.67
CA ILE A 156 -2.98 4.88 3.21
C ILE A 156 -1.99 3.80 2.74
N TRP A 157 -0.99 3.47 3.55
CA TRP A 157 -0.04 2.41 3.25
C TRP A 157 -0.68 1.02 3.18
N ASN A 158 -1.67 0.74 4.03
CA ASN A 158 -2.42 -0.51 3.97
C ASN A 158 -3.18 -0.62 2.66
N HIS A 159 -3.91 0.45 2.30
CA HIS A 159 -4.66 0.51 1.05
C HIS A 159 -3.75 0.33 -0.17
N LEU A 160 -2.64 1.06 -0.24
CA LEU A 160 -1.64 0.92 -1.31
C LEU A 160 -1.10 -0.53 -1.43
N ASN A 161 -0.86 -1.19 -0.30
CA ASN A 161 -0.39 -2.57 -0.24
C ASN A 161 -1.45 -3.57 -0.75
N VAL A 162 -2.72 -3.37 -0.40
CA VAL A 162 -3.82 -4.23 -0.86
C VAL A 162 -4.10 -4.00 -2.35
N THR A 163 -4.12 -2.74 -2.81
CA THR A 163 -4.28 -2.39 -4.23
C THR A 163 -3.18 -3.01 -5.09
N THR A 164 -1.91 -2.92 -4.69
CA THR A 164 -0.81 -3.55 -5.45
C THR A 164 -0.84 -5.09 -5.37
N ALA A 165 -1.34 -5.67 -4.29
CA ALA A 165 -1.56 -7.12 -4.19
C ALA A 165 -2.63 -7.59 -5.17
N PHE A 166 -3.77 -6.90 -5.25
CA PHE A 166 -4.80 -7.17 -6.25
C PHE A 166 -4.27 -6.98 -7.67
N GLN A 167 -3.56 -5.89 -7.96
CA GLN A 167 -2.94 -5.68 -9.28
C GLN A 167 -2.03 -6.85 -9.68
N GLY A 168 -1.25 -7.37 -8.74
CA GLY A 168 -0.37 -8.52 -8.95
C GLY A 168 -1.08 -9.87 -9.03
N ALA A 169 -2.39 -9.92 -8.78
CA ALA A 169 -3.22 -11.13 -8.90
C ALA A 169 -4.18 -11.06 -10.10
N LEU A 170 -4.37 -9.86 -10.67
CA LEU A 170 -5.14 -9.69 -11.90
C LEU A 170 -4.34 -10.15 -13.12
N PRO A 171 -5.02 -10.69 -14.15
CA PRO A 171 -4.38 -11.02 -15.41
C PRO A 171 -3.81 -9.76 -16.08
N ALA A 172 -2.88 -9.97 -17.02
CA ALA A 172 -2.55 -8.92 -17.98
C ALA A 172 -3.82 -8.45 -18.69
N LYS A 173 -3.82 -7.18 -19.15
CA LYS A 173 -4.97 -6.52 -19.79
C LYS A 173 -5.62 -7.37 -20.88
N GLU A 174 -4.81 -8.10 -21.64
CA GLU A 174 -5.22 -8.97 -22.75
C GLU A 174 -6.06 -10.19 -22.30
N ASN A 175 -5.99 -10.57 -21.02
CA ASN A 175 -6.60 -11.78 -20.45
C ASN A 175 -7.67 -11.47 -19.38
N GLN A 176 -8.13 -10.22 -19.25
CA GLN A 176 -9.09 -9.79 -18.21
C GLN A 176 -10.45 -10.51 -18.26
N SER A 177 -10.86 -11.01 -19.42
CA SER A 177 -12.14 -11.72 -19.59
C SER A 177 -12.08 -13.20 -19.19
N ASP A 178 -10.91 -13.73 -18.83
CA ASP A 178 -10.76 -15.14 -18.48
C ASP A 178 -11.05 -15.39 -16.99
N PRO A 179 -12.14 -16.10 -16.63
CA PRO A 179 -12.50 -16.41 -15.24
C PRO A 179 -11.44 -17.23 -14.50
N ALA A 180 -10.57 -17.95 -15.23
CA ALA A 180 -9.47 -18.71 -14.63
C ALA A 180 -8.47 -17.80 -13.90
N HIS A 181 -8.40 -16.52 -14.28
CA HIS A 181 -7.43 -15.54 -13.77
C HIS A 181 -7.96 -14.64 -12.64
N ALA A 182 -9.02 -15.05 -11.94
CA ALA A 182 -9.51 -14.32 -10.77
C ALA A 182 -8.49 -14.33 -9.60
N PRO A 183 -8.38 -13.23 -8.81
CA PRO A 183 -7.55 -13.21 -7.61
C PRO A 183 -7.90 -14.37 -6.66
N ARG A 184 -6.86 -15.04 -6.15
CA ARG A 184 -7.00 -16.18 -5.22
C ARG A 184 -6.35 -15.84 -3.88
N LEU A 185 -6.99 -16.24 -2.79
CA LEU A 185 -6.38 -16.23 -1.47
C LEU A 185 -5.64 -17.55 -1.26
N LEU A 186 -4.31 -17.49 -1.16
CA LEU A 186 -3.49 -18.66 -0.83
C LEU A 186 -3.34 -18.75 0.69
N LEU A 187 -3.90 -19.80 1.29
CA LEU A 187 -3.61 -20.19 2.67
C LEU A 187 -2.54 -21.28 2.66
N PHE A 188 -1.42 -21.04 3.33
CA PHE A 188 -0.32 -21.98 3.45
C PHE A 188 0.08 -22.11 4.92
N SER A 189 0.30 -23.33 5.39
CA SER A 189 0.66 -23.63 6.78
C SER A 189 1.78 -24.66 6.83
N ILE A 190 2.82 -24.39 7.63
CA ILE A 190 3.89 -25.34 7.97
C ILE A 190 3.68 -25.80 9.41
N GLY A 191 3.74 -27.10 9.65
CA GLY A 191 3.66 -27.69 10.98
C GLY A 191 4.17 -29.13 11.00
N PRO A 192 4.31 -29.76 12.18
CA PRO A 192 3.99 -29.24 13.52
C PRO A 192 5.08 -28.32 14.10
N VAL A 193 4.73 -27.07 14.43
CA VAL A 193 5.67 -26.07 14.97
C VAL A 193 6.13 -26.43 16.39
N GLN A 194 5.21 -26.82 17.27
CA GLN A 194 5.51 -27.09 18.68
C GLN A 194 6.44 -28.30 18.83
N ASP A 195 6.11 -29.43 18.21
CA ASP A 195 6.93 -30.65 18.30
C ASP A 195 8.33 -30.45 17.72
N PHE A 196 8.44 -29.68 16.62
CA PHE A 196 9.72 -29.36 16.01
C PHE A 196 10.62 -28.52 16.93
N ILE A 197 10.07 -27.46 17.52
CA ILE A 197 10.80 -26.59 18.45
C ILE A 197 11.14 -27.32 19.76
N ALA A 198 10.21 -28.13 20.28
CA ALA A 198 10.38 -28.87 21.54
C ALA A 198 11.48 -29.96 21.47
N ALA A 199 11.88 -30.41 20.27
CA ALA A 199 12.95 -31.38 20.09
C ALA A 199 14.36 -30.82 20.40
N ALA A 200 14.49 -29.51 20.63
CA ALA A 200 15.74 -28.85 20.95
C ALA A 200 16.37 -29.37 22.26
N ARG A 201 17.69 -29.63 22.24
CA ARG A 201 18.46 -30.08 23.43
C ARG A 201 19.32 -28.97 24.04
N SER A 202 19.40 -27.83 23.38
CA SER A 202 20.10 -26.64 23.83
C SER A 202 19.36 -25.38 23.37
N THR A 203 19.65 -24.23 23.98
CA THR A 203 19.10 -22.93 23.55
C THR A 203 19.50 -22.59 22.11
N ARG A 204 20.66 -23.09 21.64
CA ARG A 204 21.07 -22.93 20.25
C ARG A 204 20.15 -23.71 19.32
N ASP A 205 19.85 -24.97 19.64
CA ASP A 205 18.93 -25.79 18.83
C ASP A 205 17.53 -25.19 18.82
N LEU A 206 17.08 -24.66 19.97
CA LEU A 206 15.79 -23.97 20.08
C LEU A 206 15.72 -22.76 19.15
N TRP A 207 16.76 -21.91 19.17
CA TRP A 207 16.84 -20.73 18.32
C TRP A 207 16.97 -21.10 16.84
N SER A 208 17.83 -22.06 16.50
CA SER A 208 18.01 -22.52 15.12
C SER A 208 16.75 -23.20 14.56
N GLY A 209 16.04 -23.99 15.37
CA GLY A 209 14.77 -24.59 15.00
C GLY A 209 13.69 -23.52 14.78
N SER A 210 13.59 -22.54 15.68
CA SER A 210 12.67 -21.41 15.50
C SER A 210 13.02 -20.52 14.30
N TYR A 211 14.29 -20.40 13.92
CA TYR A 211 14.73 -19.59 12.78
C TYR A 211 14.54 -20.30 11.44
N LEU A 212 14.56 -21.64 11.43
CA LEU A 212 14.33 -22.44 10.23
C LEU A 212 12.85 -22.41 9.79
N LEU A 213 11.94 -22.34 10.76
CA LEU A 213 10.50 -22.14 10.54
C LEU A 213 10.21 -20.70 10.09
#